data_AF-A0A5N8XZM3-F1
#
_entry.id   AF-A0A5N8XZM3-F1
#
_cell.length_a   1.000
_cell.length_b   1.000
_cell.length_c   1.000
_cell.angle_alpha   90.00
_cell.angle_beta   90.00
_cell.angle_gamma   90.00
#
_symmetry.space_group_name_H-M   'P 1'
#
loop_
_entity.id
_entity.type
_entity.pdbx_description
1 polymer ?
#
loop_
_entity_poly.entity_id
_entity_poly.type
_entity_poly.pdbx_seq_one_letter_code
_entity_poly.pdbx_strand_id
1 'polypeptide(L)'
;LLTLPLFRKRFLSAPHRSTQETAVLDEFGVPHADRWSWDRVARPYAGQGFPDPGAWRNWLLAHLHEDAAQAALGNVDGPLKAALDVLRDLRNELRLIVDHGGLAGPSRRDHLDGWYTPLNAFLSIGPPRSRIEEMAALIEAGVLTVVGPRLKVRPDEGAWHAHSPEVPGSAVRATTLIEARLPEPDLRRTADELLAGLLTTGQARPHTVDGYETGGVDVTPRPYHLIDRQGASHTRRFAFGVPTEGVHWVTAAGARPGVDSVTLSDADAVARAALRALYQQTERQTEAKAWPNVELASID
;
A
#
# COMPACT_ATOMS: atom_id res chain seq x y z
N LEU A 1 -24.10 1.65 38.04
CA LEU A 1 -23.23 2.69 37.42
C LEU A 1 -21.95 2.00 36.97
N LEU A 2 -21.97 1.40 35.79
CA LEU A 2 -20.77 0.86 35.18
C LEU A 2 -19.90 2.02 34.70
N THR A 3 -18.66 2.12 35.18
CA THR A 3 -17.76 3.24 34.85
C THR A 3 -16.91 2.90 33.61
N LEU A 4 -16.53 3.92 32.85
CA LEU A 4 -15.66 3.77 31.67
C LEU A 4 -14.31 3.06 31.97
N PRO A 5 -13.63 3.30 33.11
CA PRO A 5 -12.42 2.55 33.46
C PRO A 5 -12.67 1.05 33.66
N LEU A 6 -13.81 0.67 34.25
CA LEU A 6 -14.18 -0.73 34.44
C LEU A 6 -14.49 -1.41 33.10
N PHE A 7 -15.22 -0.73 32.21
CA PHE A 7 -15.46 -1.18 30.84
C PHE A 7 -14.14 -1.50 30.14
N ARG A 8 -13.25 -0.50 30.07
CA ARG A 8 -11.97 -0.61 29.36
C ARG A 8 -11.13 -1.77 29.87
N LYS A 9 -10.99 -1.93 31.18
CA LYS A 9 -10.22 -3.03 31.77
C LYS A 9 -10.77 -4.40 31.35
N ARG A 10 -12.10 -4.58 31.46
CA ARG A 10 -12.75 -5.86 31.14
C ARG A 10 -12.74 -6.15 29.64
N PHE A 11 -13.02 -5.15 28.82
CA PHE A 11 -13.01 -5.29 27.36
C PHE A 11 -11.61 -5.67 26.85
N LEU A 12 -10.55 -4.98 27.30
CA LEU A 12 -9.17 -5.28 26.89
C LEU A 12 -8.64 -6.62 27.42
N SER A 13 -9.27 -7.18 28.45
CA SER A 13 -8.89 -8.49 28.99
C SER A 13 -9.64 -9.65 28.32
N ALA A 14 -10.72 -9.35 27.57
CA ALA A 14 -11.46 -10.36 26.84
C ALA A 14 -10.76 -10.67 25.49
N PRO A 15 -10.57 -11.94 25.11
CA PRO A 15 -10.07 -12.27 23.78
C PRO A 15 -11.02 -11.75 22.69
N HIS A 16 -10.46 -11.28 21.58
CA HIS A 16 -11.26 -10.77 20.46
C HIS A 16 -12.22 -11.85 19.91
N ARG A 17 -13.46 -11.47 19.61
CA ARG A 17 -14.56 -12.33 19.13
C ARG A 17 -14.94 -13.47 20.08
N SER A 18 -14.62 -13.34 21.36
CA SER A 18 -14.98 -14.34 22.37
C SER A 18 -16.38 -14.13 22.96
N THR A 19 -16.92 -15.16 23.61
CA THR A 19 -18.17 -15.03 24.38
C THR A 19 -18.00 -14.07 25.56
N GLN A 20 -16.79 -13.96 26.11
CA GLN A 20 -16.45 -12.99 27.15
C GLN A 20 -16.51 -11.55 26.63
N GLU A 21 -15.97 -11.28 25.44
CA GLU A 21 -16.06 -9.95 24.79
C GLU A 21 -17.54 -9.58 24.57
N THR A 22 -18.32 -10.53 24.05
CA THR A 22 -19.77 -10.36 23.83
C THR A 22 -20.50 -10.03 25.13
N ALA A 23 -20.26 -10.79 26.20
CA ALA A 23 -20.88 -10.56 27.51
C ALA A 23 -20.51 -9.20 28.11
N VAL A 24 -19.26 -8.74 27.95
CA VAL A 24 -18.85 -7.39 28.38
C VAL A 24 -19.59 -6.32 27.57
N LEU A 25 -19.71 -6.48 26.25
CA LEU A 25 -20.43 -5.53 25.41
C LEU A 25 -21.94 -5.50 25.75
N ASP A 26 -22.55 -6.65 26.02
CA ASP A 26 -23.95 -6.75 26.46
C ASP A 26 -24.18 -6.06 27.80
N GLU A 27 -23.33 -6.33 28.80
CA GLU A 27 -23.46 -5.77 30.14
C GLU A 27 -23.36 -4.24 30.15
N PHE A 28 -22.51 -3.67 29.28
CA PHE A 28 -22.33 -2.23 29.13
C PHE A 28 -23.29 -1.61 28.10
N GLY A 29 -24.24 -2.40 27.58
CA GLY A 29 -25.31 -1.92 26.72
C GLY A 29 -24.87 -1.49 25.32
N VAL A 30 -23.78 -2.06 24.78
CA VAL A 30 -23.33 -1.80 23.40
C VAL A 30 -24.14 -2.67 22.43
N PRO A 31 -25.06 -2.08 21.63
CA PRO A 31 -25.91 -2.82 20.71
C PRO A 31 -25.08 -3.56 19.67
N HIS A 32 -25.56 -4.72 19.20
CA HIS A 32 -24.83 -5.54 18.22
C HIS A 32 -24.48 -4.78 16.93
N ALA A 33 -25.35 -3.86 16.49
CA ALA A 33 -25.13 -3.02 15.31
C ALA A 33 -23.90 -2.08 15.46
N ASP A 34 -23.63 -1.62 16.69
CA ASP A 34 -22.57 -0.65 16.99
C ASP A 34 -21.23 -1.32 17.34
N ARG A 35 -21.22 -2.65 17.49
CA ARG A 35 -20.00 -3.41 17.78
C ARG A 35 -19.06 -3.40 16.57
N TRP A 36 -17.81 -3.03 16.78
CA TRP A 36 -16.82 -2.97 15.70
C TRP A 36 -16.72 -4.28 14.91
N SER A 37 -16.67 -4.18 13.58
CA SER A 37 -16.47 -5.33 12.70
C SER A 37 -15.65 -4.92 11.48
N TRP A 38 -14.42 -5.42 11.40
CA TRP A 38 -13.56 -5.22 10.24
C TRP A 38 -14.19 -5.74 8.94
N ASP A 39 -14.96 -6.83 9.01
CA ASP A 39 -15.64 -7.41 7.86
C ASP A 39 -16.71 -6.45 7.31
N ARG A 40 -17.50 -5.81 8.19
CA ARG A 40 -18.50 -4.81 7.78
C ARG A 40 -17.86 -3.53 7.27
N VAL A 41 -16.81 -3.07 7.93
CA VAL A 41 -16.08 -1.84 7.53
C VAL A 41 -15.39 -2.02 6.18
N ALA A 42 -14.77 -3.18 5.93
CA ALA A 42 -14.12 -3.50 4.66
C ALA A 42 -15.13 -3.65 3.51
N ARG A 43 -16.34 -4.12 3.80
CA ARG A 43 -17.40 -4.36 2.82
C ARG A 43 -18.75 -3.86 3.34
N PRO A 44 -19.00 -2.54 3.31
CA PRO A 44 -20.20 -1.93 3.93
C PRO A 44 -21.52 -2.36 3.26
N TYR A 45 -21.46 -2.84 2.03
CA TYR A 45 -22.60 -3.40 1.29
C TYR A 45 -22.77 -4.92 1.47
N ALA A 46 -21.90 -5.61 2.23
CA ALA A 46 -21.95 -7.06 2.36
C ALA A 46 -23.30 -7.52 2.93
N GLY A 47 -23.90 -8.53 2.28
CA GLY A 47 -25.20 -9.07 2.65
C GLY A 47 -26.41 -8.24 2.17
N GLN A 48 -26.19 -7.09 1.52
CA GLN A 48 -27.26 -6.30 0.92
C GLN A 48 -27.48 -6.70 -0.54
N GLY A 49 -28.75 -6.81 -0.95
CA GLY A 49 -29.12 -7.02 -2.35
C GLY A 49 -29.57 -5.71 -2.99
N PHE A 50 -29.09 -5.43 -4.21
CA PHE A 50 -29.49 -4.26 -4.99
C PHE A 50 -30.35 -4.71 -6.16
N PRO A 51 -31.69 -4.51 -6.13
CA PRO A 51 -32.59 -5.01 -7.17
C PRO A 51 -32.39 -4.30 -8.52
N ASP A 52 -31.90 -3.07 -8.52
CA ASP A 52 -31.73 -2.23 -9.70
C ASP A 52 -30.65 -1.14 -9.47
N PRO A 53 -30.24 -0.41 -10.53
CA PRO A 53 -29.23 0.64 -10.43
C PRO A 53 -29.64 1.83 -9.54
N GLY A 54 -30.95 2.09 -9.38
CA GLY A 54 -31.47 3.16 -8.54
C GLY A 54 -31.29 2.83 -7.05
N ALA A 55 -31.59 1.60 -6.64
CA ALA A 55 -31.33 1.13 -5.28
C ALA A 55 -29.84 1.18 -4.92
N TRP A 56 -28.97 0.77 -5.85
CA TRP A 56 -27.51 0.89 -5.69
C TRP A 56 -27.06 2.35 -5.55
N ARG A 57 -27.54 3.23 -6.43
CA ARG A 57 -27.25 4.67 -6.38
C ARG A 57 -27.65 5.29 -5.04
N ASN A 58 -28.87 5.01 -4.56
CA ASN A 58 -29.38 5.57 -3.31
C ASN A 58 -28.57 5.09 -2.11
N TRP A 59 -28.23 3.80 -2.07
CA TRP A 59 -27.37 3.26 -1.02
C TRP A 59 -25.98 3.90 -1.04
N LEU A 60 -25.36 4.02 -2.22
CA LEU A 60 -24.02 4.59 -2.35
C LEU A 60 -24.00 6.05 -1.91
N LEU A 61 -24.98 6.86 -2.32
CA LEU A 61 -25.09 8.26 -1.88
C LEU A 61 -25.23 8.36 -0.36
N ALA A 62 -26.11 7.55 0.24
CA ALA A 62 -26.26 7.52 1.70
C ALA A 62 -24.94 7.14 2.39
N HIS A 63 -24.20 6.17 1.85
CA HIS A 63 -22.91 5.74 2.39
C HIS A 63 -21.84 6.84 2.27
N LEU A 64 -21.75 7.52 1.12
CA LEU A 64 -20.80 8.63 0.90
C LEU A 64 -21.07 9.80 1.85
N HIS A 65 -22.35 10.17 2.04
CA HIS A 65 -22.75 11.23 2.96
C HIS A 65 -22.45 10.87 4.42
N GLU A 66 -22.71 9.63 4.83
CA GLU A 66 -22.34 9.15 6.16
C GLU A 66 -20.82 9.14 6.35
N ASP A 67 -20.05 8.66 5.37
CA ASP A 67 -18.58 8.66 5.49
C ASP A 67 -18.00 10.07 5.61
N ALA A 68 -18.55 11.04 4.86
CA ALA A 68 -18.18 12.44 4.94
C ALA A 68 -18.57 13.07 6.30
N ALA A 69 -19.75 12.74 6.84
CA ALA A 69 -20.17 13.18 8.17
C ALA A 69 -19.26 12.63 9.27
N GLN A 70 -18.91 11.34 9.20
CA GLN A 70 -17.97 10.71 10.13
C GLN A 70 -16.57 11.31 10.00
N ALA A 71 -16.12 11.62 8.78
CA ALA A 71 -14.85 12.32 8.54
C ALA A 71 -14.84 13.73 9.15
N ALA A 72 -15.98 14.42 9.20
CA ALA A 72 -16.10 15.75 9.79
C ALA A 72 -15.84 15.77 11.31
N LEU A 73 -16.09 14.66 12.00
CA LEU A 73 -15.81 14.50 13.44
C LEU A 73 -14.31 14.38 13.73
N GLY A 74 -13.47 14.19 12.71
CA GLY A 74 -12.04 13.95 12.87
C GLY A 74 -11.74 12.64 13.60
N ASN A 75 -10.47 12.46 14.00
CA ASN A 75 -9.99 11.28 14.72
C ASN A 75 -9.91 11.48 16.24
N VAL A 76 -10.33 12.66 16.74
CA VAL A 76 -10.41 12.96 18.18
C VAL A 76 -11.84 12.73 18.67
N ASP A 77 -12.81 13.36 18.02
CA ASP A 77 -14.22 13.28 18.43
C ASP A 77 -14.99 12.17 17.69
N GLY A 78 -14.47 11.69 16.55
CA GLY A 78 -15.07 10.63 15.74
C GLY A 78 -14.52 9.24 16.07
N PRO A 79 -15.26 8.36 16.79
CA PRO A 79 -14.75 7.04 17.18
C PRO A 79 -14.48 6.12 15.99
N LEU A 80 -15.29 6.21 14.93
CA LEU A 80 -15.10 5.41 13.71
C LEU A 80 -13.76 5.78 13.05
N LYS A 81 -13.54 7.07 12.78
CA LYS A 81 -12.32 7.52 12.10
C LYS A 81 -11.09 7.35 13.00
N ALA A 82 -11.22 7.51 14.32
CA ALA A 82 -10.17 7.16 15.28
C ALA A 82 -9.75 5.68 15.18
N ALA A 83 -10.72 4.76 15.10
CA ALA A 83 -10.44 3.33 14.97
C ALA A 83 -9.77 2.97 13.63
N LEU A 84 -10.15 3.62 12.52
CA LEU A 84 -9.49 3.45 11.22
C LEU A 84 -8.05 4.00 11.22
N ASP A 85 -7.81 5.08 11.98
CA ASP A 85 -6.50 5.73 12.07
C ASP A 85 -5.45 4.82 12.75
N VAL A 86 -5.87 3.82 13.53
CA VAL A 86 -4.98 2.79 14.07
C VAL A 86 -4.23 2.04 12.97
N LEU A 87 -4.85 1.82 11.80
CA LEU A 87 -4.17 1.20 10.65
C LEU A 87 -3.01 2.06 10.14
N ARG A 88 -3.11 3.39 10.27
CA ARG A 88 -2.03 4.31 9.95
C ARG A 88 -0.92 4.23 10.99
N ASP A 89 -1.29 4.16 12.26
CA ASP A 89 -0.34 4.15 13.36
C ASP A 89 0.52 2.88 13.34
N LEU A 90 -0.05 1.73 12.97
CA LEU A 90 0.66 0.44 12.86
C LEU A 90 1.64 0.31 11.69
N ARG A 91 1.69 1.29 10.77
CA ARG A 91 2.45 1.12 9.51
C ARG A 91 3.95 0.98 9.73
N ASN A 92 4.49 1.68 10.72
CA ASN A 92 5.94 1.65 10.96
C ASN A 92 6.35 0.30 11.59
N GLU A 93 5.56 -0.21 12.51
CA GLU A 93 5.73 -1.52 13.14
C GLU A 93 5.62 -2.63 12.10
N LEU A 94 4.68 -2.53 11.17
CA LEU A 94 4.56 -3.48 10.07
C LEU A 94 5.76 -3.43 9.12
N ARG A 95 6.27 -2.24 8.78
CA ARG A 95 7.51 -2.13 7.98
C ARG A 95 8.68 -2.86 8.64
N LEU A 96 8.85 -2.71 9.95
CA LEU A 96 9.90 -3.42 10.70
C LEU A 96 9.78 -4.95 10.62
N ILE A 97 8.57 -5.49 10.46
CA ILE A 97 8.31 -6.93 10.32
C ILE A 97 8.43 -7.39 8.87
N VAL A 98 7.98 -6.58 7.91
CA VAL A 98 7.85 -6.98 6.51
C VAL A 98 9.16 -6.83 5.76
N ASP A 99 9.88 -5.73 5.98
CA ASP A 99 11.01 -5.34 5.16
C ASP A 99 12.11 -6.42 5.21
N HIS A 100 12.64 -6.77 4.04
CA HIS A 100 13.68 -7.80 3.89
C HIS A 100 13.31 -9.21 4.41
N GLY A 101 12.04 -9.61 4.28
CA GLY A 101 11.65 -11.01 4.40
C GLY A 101 11.35 -11.50 5.82
N GLY A 102 10.90 -10.61 6.72
CA GLY A 102 10.47 -11.03 8.07
C GLY A 102 9.12 -11.77 8.12
N LEU A 103 8.43 -11.91 6.98
CA LEU A 103 7.26 -12.79 6.82
C LEU A 103 7.62 -13.98 5.94
N ALA A 104 7.12 -15.18 6.29
CA ALA A 104 7.21 -16.31 5.37
C ALA A 104 6.43 -16.05 4.07
N GLY A 105 6.89 -16.60 2.95
CA GLY A 105 6.33 -16.35 1.61
C GLY A 105 4.80 -16.50 1.50
N PRO A 106 4.19 -17.59 2.03
CA PRO A 106 2.73 -17.73 2.05
C PRO A 106 2.02 -16.64 2.87
N SER A 107 2.58 -16.24 4.02
CA SER A 107 2.01 -15.19 4.86
C SER A 107 2.12 -13.82 4.19
N ARG A 108 3.24 -13.55 3.51
CA ARG A 108 3.42 -12.36 2.69
C ARG A 108 2.33 -12.27 1.62
N ARG A 109 2.19 -13.33 0.81
CA ARG A 109 1.20 -13.40 -0.28
C ARG A 109 -0.24 -13.27 0.23
N ASP A 110 -0.62 -14.10 1.20
CA ASP A 110 -2.04 -14.27 1.54
C ASP A 110 -2.51 -13.21 2.55
N HIS A 111 -1.70 -12.88 3.55
CA HIS A 111 -2.10 -11.98 4.63
C HIS A 111 -1.70 -10.53 4.38
N LEU A 112 -0.49 -10.25 3.88
CA LEU A 112 -0.08 -8.87 3.64
C LEU A 112 -0.57 -8.36 2.29
N ASP A 113 -0.18 -9.01 1.20
CA ASP A 113 -0.46 -8.52 -0.15
C ASP A 113 -1.93 -8.76 -0.53
N GLY A 114 -2.47 -9.95 -0.23
CA GLY A 114 -3.84 -10.34 -0.56
C GLY A 114 -4.94 -9.76 0.34
N TRP A 115 -4.63 -9.39 1.59
CA TRP A 115 -5.64 -8.96 2.57
C TRP A 115 -5.35 -7.60 3.19
N TYR A 116 -4.24 -7.46 3.92
CA TYR A 116 -3.99 -6.28 4.76
C TYR A 116 -3.69 -5.03 3.94
N THR A 117 -2.88 -5.13 2.88
CA THR A 117 -2.49 -3.97 2.05
C THR A 117 -3.70 -3.33 1.36
N PRO A 118 -4.59 -4.06 0.67
CA PRO A 118 -5.82 -3.50 0.12
C PRO A 118 -6.74 -2.91 1.19
N LEU A 119 -6.86 -3.57 2.36
CA LEU A 119 -7.67 -3.09 3.47
C LEU A 119 -7.16 -1.74 4.01
N ASN A 120 -5.86 -1.64 4.31
CA ASN A 120 -5.23 -0.40 4.77
C ASN A 120 -5.29 0.70 3.70
N ALA A 121 -5.08 0.37 2.43
CA ALA A 121 -5.20 1.33 1.33
C ALA A 121 -6.61 1.93 1.26
N PHE A 122 -7.65 1.09 1.35
CA PHE A 122 -9.04 1.54 1.32
C PHE A 122 -9.41 2.36 2.57
N LEU A 123 -9.16 1.82 3.76
CA LEU A 123 -9.69 2.36 5.01
C LEU A 123 -8.89 3.51 5.62
N SER A 124 -7.58 3.57 5.34
CA SER A 124 -6.66 4.47 6.04
C SER A 124 -5.88 5.39 5.11
N ILE A 125 -5.75 5.04 3.83
CA ILE A 125 -5.16 5.94 2.80
C ILE A 125 -6.26 6.63 1.98
N GLY A 126 -7.49 6.10 2.01
CA GLY A 126 -8.64 6.48 1.18
C GLY A 126 -8.87 7.99 0.93
N PRO A 127 -9.76 8.32 -0.01
CA PRO A 127 -9.92 9.70 -0.47
C PRO A 127 -10.22 10.66 0.68
N PRO A 128 -9.71 11.91 0.62
CA PRO A 128 -10.07 12.92 1.61
C PRO A 128 -11.55 13.25 1.52
N ARG A 129 -12.13 13.73 2.62
CA ARG A 129 -13.57 14.07 2.73
C ARG A 129 -14.09 14.88 1.54
N SER A 130 -13.36 15.91 1.10
CA SER A 130 -13.79 16.75 -0.03
C SER A 130 -13.98 15.95 -1.32
N ARG A 131 -13.15 14.93 -1.58
CA ARG A 131 -13.30 14.06 -2.77
C ARG A 131 -14.52 13.15 -2.66
N ILE A 132 -14.90 12.74 -1.45
CA ILE A 132 -16.14 11.99 -1.22
C ILE A 132 -17.36 12.88 -1.48
N GLU A 133 -17.35 14.12 -0.96
CA GLU A 133 -18.42 15.10 -1.18
C GLU A 133 -18.56 15.48 -2.66
N GLU A 134 -17.44 15.72 -3.35
CA GLU A 134 -17.40 15.97 -4.80
C GLU A 134 -17.95 14.79 -5.61
N MET A 135 -17.58 13.56 -5.26
CA MET A 135 -18.10 12.35 -5.90
C MET A 135 -19.63 12.24 -5.71
N ALA A 136 -20.13 12.47 -4.50
CA ALA A 136 -21.57 12.49 -4.23
C ALA A 136 -22.30 13.54 -5.07
N ALA A 137 -21.77 14.77 -5.15
CA ALA A 137 -22.35 15.85 -5.94
C ALA A 137 -22.37 15.52 -7.45
N LEU A 138 -21.30 14.90 -7.99
CA LEU A 138 -21.26 14.47 -9.39
C LEU A 138 -22.25 13.34 -9.68
N ILE A 139 -22.45 12.43 -8.73
CA ILE A 139 -23.48 11.39 -8.83
C ILE A 139 -24.85 12.06 -8.85
N GLU A 140 -25.17 12.92 -7.87
CA GLU A 140 -26.44 13.66 -7.76
C GLU A 140 -26.76 14.46 -9.02
N ALA A 141 -25.79 15.17 -9.60
CA ALA A 141 -25.91 15.92 -10.83
C ALA A 141 -26.09 15.06 -12.10
N GLY A 142 -25.95 13.74 -12.00
CA GLY A 142 -26.05 12.82 -13.14
C GLY A 142 -24.82 12.81 -14.05
N VAL A 143 -23.72 13.44 -13.63
CA VAL A 143 -22.44 13.47 -14.37
C VAL A 143 -21.67 12.17 -14.17
N LEU A 144 -21.73 11.59 -12.96
CA LEU A 144 -21.07 10.34 -12.61
C LEU A 144 -22.10 9.23 -12.35
N THR A 145 -21.95 8.11 -13.05
CA THR A 145 -22.71 6.87 -12.79
C THR A 145 -21.77 5.77 -12.32
N VAL A 146 -22.02 5.23 -11.14
CA VAL A 146 -21.27 4.09 -10.60
C VAL A 146 -22.03 2.81 -10.91
N VAL A 147 -21.48 1.96 -11.78
CA VAL A 147 -22.14 0.75 -12.32
C VAL A 147 -22.51 -0.26 -11.24
N GLY A 148 -21.64 -0.45 -10.25
CA GLY A 148 -21.87 -1.33 -9.12
C GLY A 148 -20.65 -2.17 -8.73
N PRO A 149 -20.74 -2.93 -7.63
CA PRO A 149 -19.65 -3.77 -7.15
C PRO A 149 -19.25 -4.88 -8.14
N ARG A 150 -18.01 -5.38 -8.03
CA ARG A 150 -17.47 -6.44 -8.91
C ARG A 150 -17.65 -6.16 -10.41
N LEU A 151 -17.42 -4.91 -10.81
CA LEU A 151 -17.50 -4.45 -12.20
C LEU A 151 -16.77 -5.40 -13.15
N LYS A 152 -17.48 -5.87 -14.17
CA LYS A 152 -16.92 -6.61 -15.30
C LYS A 152 -16.97 -5.73 -16.54
N VAL A 153 -15.86 -5.65 -17.26
CA VAL A 153 -15.75 -4.90 -18.51
C VAL A 153 -15.28 -5.85 -19.61
N ARG A 154 -15.95 -5.82 -20.77
CA ARG A 154 -15.58 -6.61 -21.95
C ARG A 154 -15.62 -5.74 -23.21
N PRO A 155 -14.70 -5.93 -24.18
CA PRO A 155 -14.85 -5.34 -25.50
C PRO A 155 -16.04 -5.98 -26.24
N ASP A 156 -16.71 -5.21 -27.09
CA ASP A 156 -17.84 -5.66 -27.92
C ASP A 156 -18.00 -4.75 -29.14
N GLU A 157 -17.83 -5.28 -30.35
CA GLU A 157 -18.08 -4.57 -31.62
C GLU A 157 -17.60 -3.10 -31.68
N GLY A 158 -16.33 -2.84 -31.32
CA GLY A 158 -15.76 -1.49 -31.34
C GLY A 158 -16.19 -0.59 -30.17
N ALA A 159 -16.84 -1.16 -29.16
CA ALA A 159 -17.23 -0.52 -27.91
C ALA A 159 -16.82 -1.37 -26.70
N TRP A 160 -17.16 -0.88 -25.51
CA TRP A 160 -16.96 -1.52 -24.23
C TRP A 160 -18.30 -1.72 -23.55
N HIS A 161 -18.52 -2.93 -23.05
CA HIS A 161 -19.68 -3.26 -22.23
C HIS A 161 -19.23 -3.47 -20.79
N ALA A 162 -19.83 -2.72 -19.87
CA ALA A 162 -19.55 -2.82 -18.45
C ALA A 162 -20.83 -3.19 -17.70
N HIS A 163 -20.74 -4.08 -16.71
CA HIS A 163 -21.87 -4.43 -15.85
C HIS A 163 -21.40 -4.89 -14.47
N SER A 164 -22.26 -4.74 -13.47
CA SER A 164 -22.10 -5.36 -12.16
C SER A 164 -22.94 -6.65 -12.11
N PRO A 165 -22.38 -7.79 -11.67
CA PRO A 165 -23.18 -8.99 -11.41
C PRO A 165 -24.06 -8.87 -10.14
N GLU A 166 -23.86 -7.83 -9.32
CA GLU A 166 -24.62 -7.60 -8.07
C GLU A 166 -25.78 -6.62 -8.23
N VAL A 167 -25.87 -5.96 -9.38
CA VAL A 167 -26.88 -4.94 -9.67
C VAL A 167 -27.52 -5.29 -11.02
N PRO A 168 -28.67 -5.99 -11.03
CA PRO A 168 -29.41 -6.28 -12.25
C PRO A 168 -29.73 -4.98 -13.01
N GLY A 169 -29.68 -5.03 -14.34
CA GLY A 169 -29.93 -3.86 -15.20
C GLY A 169 -28.81 -2.81 -15.21
N SER A 170 -27.65 -3.06 -14.58
CA SER A 170 -26.51 -2.12 -14.56
C SER A 170 -25.69 -2.06 -15.84
N ALA A 171 -26.05 -2.81 -16.89
CA ALA A 171 -25.25 -2.90 -18.10
C ALA A 171 -25.19 -1.54 -18.83
N VAL A 172 -23.98 -1.08 -19.13
CA VAL A 172 -23.72 0.15 -19.89
C VAL A 172 -22.79 -0.14 -21.07
N ARG A 173 -22.99 0.60 -22.16
CA ARG A 173 -22.13 0.59 -23.34
C ARG A 173 -21.40 1.92 -23.45
N ALA A 174 -20.09 1.88 -23.63
CA ALA A 174 -19.22 3.05 -23.80
C ALA A 174 -18.28 2.89 -25.00
N THR A 175 -17.92 3.98 -25.67
CA THR A 175 -16.97 3.94 -26.80
C THR A 175 -15.52 4.01 -26.34
N THR A 176 -15.28 4.40 -25.09
CA THR A 176 -13.95 4.66 -24.55
C THR A 176 -13.84 4.06 -23.17
N LEU A 177 -12.73 3.38 -22.92
CA LEU A 177 -12.34 2.86 -21.61
C LEU A 177 -11.06 3.56 -21.17
N ILE A 178 -11.07 4.13 -19.98
CA ILE A 178 -9.89 4.68 -19.32
C ILE A 178 -9.58 3.79 -18.12
N GLU A 179 -8.42 3.14 -18.13
CA GLU A 179 -7.90 2.43 -16.96
C GLU A 179 -7.28 3.45 -16.01
N ALA A 180 -8.03 3.82 -14.96
CA ALA A 180 -7.60 4.81 -13.96
C ALA A 180 -7.08 4.16 -12.67
N ARG A 181 -6.84 2.84 -12.65
CA ARG A 181 -6.18 2.15 -11.54
C ARG A 181 -4.67 2.14 -11.75
N LEU A 182 -3.93 2.34 -10.67
CA LEU A 182 -2.49 2.11 -10.66
C LEU A 182 -2.23 0.60 -10.58
N PRO A 183 -1.48 0.00 -11.52
CA PRO A 183 -1.09 -1.39 -11.40
C PRO A 183 -0.14 -1.57 -10.21
N GLU A 184 -0.17 -2.75 -9.61
CA GLU A 184 0.84 -3.14 -8.62
C GLU A 184 2.24 -3.12 -9.26
N PRO A 185 3.27 -2.60 -8.57
CA PRO A 185 4.64 -2.66 -9.07
C PRO A 185 5.08 -4.11 -9.31
N ASP A 186 5.45 -4.42 -10.55
CA ASP A 186 5.96 -5.73 -10.93
C ASP A 186 7.06 -5.57 -11.98
N LEU A 187 8.31 -5.81 -11.57
CA LEU A 187 9.51 -5.75 -12.41
C LEU A 187 9.37 -6.63 -13.65
N ARG A 188 8.65 -7.76 -13.56
CA ARG A 188 8.46 -8.70 -14.68
C ARG A 188 7.52 -8.15 -15.75
N ARG A 189 6.73 -7.12 -15.42
CA ARG A 189 5.70 -6.51 -16.28
C ARG A 189 5.92 -5.01 -16.49
N THR A 190 7.10 -4.50 -16.14
CA THR A 190 7.43 -3.08 -16.25
C THR A 190 7.47 -2.62 -17.71
N ALA A 191 6.99 -1.39 -17.96
CA ALA A 191 7.16 -0.69 -19.23
C ALA A 191 8.39 0.26 -19.20
N ASP A 192 9.10 0.36 -18.08
CA ASP A 192 10.32 1.14 -17.96
C ASP A 192 11.48 0.42 -18.69
N GLU A 193 12.02 1.04 -19.74
CA GLU A 193 13.04 0.44 -20.59
C GLU A 193 14.34 0.11 -19.84
N LEU A 194 14.70 0.91 -18.83
CA LEU A 194 15.90 0.67 -18.03
C LEU A 194 15.71 -0.57 -17.15
N LEU A 195 14.60 -0.65 -16.41
CA LEU A 195 14.29 -1.80 -15.55
C LEU A 195 14.11 -3.08 -16.36
N ALA A 196 13.42 -3.01 -17.50
CA ALA A 196 13.27 -4.13 -18.43
C ALA A 196 14.63 -4.58 -18.98
N GLY A 197 15.50 -3.64 -19.37
CA GLY A 197 16.85 -3.93 -19.84
C GLY A 197 17.72 -4.58 -18.75
N LEU A 198 17.67 -4.08 -17.52
CA LEU A 198 18.40 -4.67 -16.39
C LEU A 198 17.92 -6.08 -16.06
N LEU A 199 16.60 -6.33 -16.08
CA LEU A 199 16.04 -7.66 -15.86
C LEU A 199 16.48 -8.65 -16.96
N THR A 200 16.31 -8.27 -18.23
CA THR A 200 16.61 -9.15 -19.36
C THR A 200 18.09 -9.49 -19.50
N THR A 201 18.97 -8.56 -19.11
CA THR A 201 20.42 -8.78 -19.09
C THR A 201 20.93 -9.39 -17.78
N GLY A 202 20.03 -9.72 -16.84
CA GLY A 202 20.36 -10.35 -15.55
C GLY A 202 21.03 -9.41 -14.55
N GLN A 203 21.07 -8.10 -14.80
CA GLN A 203 21.65 -7.07 -13.94
C GLN A 203 20.70 -6.61 -12.82
N ALA A 204 19.46 -7.10 -12.81
CA ALA A 204 18.48 -6.98 -11.73
C ALA A 204 17.65 -8.28 -11.64
N ARG A 205 17.02 -8.53 -10.50
CA ARG A 205 16.05 -9.63 -10.33
C ARG A 205 14.81 -9.19 -9.54
N PRO A 206 13.67 -9.89 -9.69
CA PRO A 206 12.54 -9.72 -8.79
C PRO A 206 12.90 -10.14 -7.37
N HIS A 207 12.40 -9.42 -6.37
CA HIS A 207 12.54 -9.80 -4.97
C HIS A 207 11.65 -11.00 -4.64
N THR A 208 12.22 -11.96 -3.91
CA THR A 208 11.57 -13.22 -3.55
C THR A 208 11.63 -13.48 -2.06
N VAL A 209 10.53 -13.97 -1.48
CA VAL A 209 10.45 -14.42 -0.08
C VAL A 209 9.91 -15.85 -0.05
N ASP A 210 10.72 -16.81 0.38
CA ASP A 210 10.40 -18.25 0.35
C ASP A 210 9.79 -18.72 -0.99
N GLY A 211 10.36 -18.26 -2.11
CA GLY A 211 9.89 -18.61 -3.46
C GLY A 211 8.67 -17.84 -3.95
N TYR A 212 8.09 -16.95 -3.15
CA TYR A 212 7.07 -16.00 -3.60
C TYR A 212 7.71 -14.74 -4.17
N GLU A 213 7.52 -14.48 -5.47
CA GLU A 213 7.97 -13.25 -6.13
C GLU A 213 7.03 -12.08 -5.78
N THR A 214 7.57 -11.07 -5.12
CA THR A 214 6.81 -9.91 -4.61
C THR A 214 6.57 -8.81 -5.64
N GLY A 215 7.19 -8.90 -6.83
CA GLY A 215 7.11 -7.89 -7.89
C GLY A 215 8.18 -6.79 -7.79
N GLY A 216 8.66 -6.46 -6.61
CA GLY A 216 9.69 -5.43 -6.41
C GLY A 216 11.06 -5.77 -7.00
N VAL A 217 11.84 -4.73 -7.32
CA VAL A 217 13.27 -4.84 -7.65
C VAL A 217 14.05 -5.24 -6.40
N ASP A 218 14.82 -6.32 -6.47
CA ASP A 218 15.57 -6.81 -5.33
C ASP A 218 16.78 -5.92 -4.99
N VAL A 219 16.90 -5.60 -3.71
CA VAL A 219 17.96 -4.73 -3.16
C VAL A 219 18.43 -5.24 -1.81
N THR A 220 19.68 -4.93 -1.47
CA THR A 220 20.20 -5.16 -0.12
C THR A 220 19.43 -4.32 0.91
N PRO A 221 19.60 -4.59 2.22
CA PRO A 221 19.34 -3.57 3.24
C PRO A 221 20.06 -2.26 2.93
N ARG A 222 19.67 -1.18 3.63
CA ARG A 222 20.27 0.16 3.50
C ARG A 222 21.80 0.04 3.31
N PRO A 223 22.37 0.55 2.20
CA PRO A 223 21.85 1.62 1.35
C PRO A 223 21.16 1.17 0.04
N TYR A 224 20.59 -0.04 -0.03
CA TYR A 224 19.76 -0.50 -1.15
C TYR A 224 20.52 -0.72 -2.47
N HIS A 225 21.63 -1.45 -2.40
CA HIS A 225 22.34 -1.87 -3.60
C HIS A 225 21.48 -2.84 -4.42
N LEU A 226 21.40 -2.61 -5.73
CA LEU A 226 20.69 -3.48 -6.67
C LEU A 226 21.30 -4.89 -6.67
N ILE A 227 20.46 -5.92 -6.62
CA ILE A 227 20.89 -7.32 -6.65
C ILE A 227 20.63 -7.94 -8.03
N ASP A 228 21.64 -8.60 -8.58
CA ASP A 228 21.59 -9.26 -9.89
C ASP A 228 20.97 -10.68 -9.82
N ARG A 229 20.80 -11.33 -10.97
CA ARG A 229 20.21 -12.69 -11.05
C ARG A 229 21.03 -13.74 -10.30
N GLN A 230 22.32 -13.53 -10.11
CA GLN A 230 23.23 -14.41 -9.39
C GLN A 230 23.22 -14.14 -7.87
N GLY A 231 22.52 -13.10 -7.42
CA GLY A 231 22.45 -12.69 -6.02
C GLY A 231 23.60 -11.78 -5.59
N ALA A 232 24.40 -11.26 -6.52
CA ALA A 232 25.46 -10.32 -6.21
C ALA A 232 24.91 -8.89 -6.17
N SER A 233 25.34 -8.11 -5.16
CA SER A 233 24.97 -6.71 -5.05
C SER A 233 25.91 -5.82 -5.87
N HIS A 234 25.33 -4.87 -6.59
CA HIS A 234 26.10 -3.95 -7.42
C HIS A 234 26.64 -2.78 -6.58
N THR A 235 27.96 -2.61 -6.55
CA THR A 235 28.67 -1.64 -5.69
C THR A 235 28.29 -0.17 -5.91
N ARG A 236 27.73 0.16 -7.08
CA ARG A 236 27.43 1.55 -7.49
C ARG A 236 26.03 1.79 -8.04
N ARG A 237 25.14 0.80 -7.95
CA ARG A 237 23.76 0.93 -8.43
C ARG A 237 22.85 0.70 -7.25
N PHE A 238 21.89 1.59 -7.12
CA PHE A 238 20.97 1.65 -6.00
C PHE A 238 19.56 1.76 -6.56
N ALA A 239 18.58 1.22 -5.86
CA ALA A 239 17.17 1.40 -6.16
C ALA A 239 16.40 1.61 -4.85
N PHE A 240 15.47 2.57 -4.83
CA PHE A 240 14.62 2.85 -3.68
C PHE A 240 13.29 3.47 -4.15
N GLY A 241 12.28 3.49 -3.29
CA GLY A 241 10.94 4.00 -3.62
C GLY A 241 10.08 2.95 -4.34
N VAL A 242 9.14 3.41 -5.18
CA VAL A 242 8.12 2.57 -5.82
C VAL A 242 8.66 1.31 -6.53
N PRO A 243 9.80 1.34 -7.24
CA PRO A 243 10.34 0.13 -7.85
C PRO A 243 10.71 -0.98 -6.87
N THR A 244 10.92 -0.66 -5.58
CA THR A 244 11.25 -1.64 -4.54
C THR A 244 10.06 -2.00 -3.65
N GLU A 245 8.83 -1.59 -4.02
CA GLU A 245 7.60 -2.11 -3.38
C GLU A 245 7.58 -3.63 -3.52
N GLY A 246 7.50 -4.34 -2.40
CA GLY A 246 7.76 -5.79 -2.38
C GLY A 246 8.93 -6.15 -1.47
N VAL A 247 10.03 -5.40 -1.57
CA VAL A 247 11.14 -5.44 -0.60
C VAL A 247 10.77 -4.62 0.63
N HIS A 248 10.23 -3.43 0.39
CA HIS A 248 9.67 -2.53 1.38
C HIS A 248 8.16 -2.47 1.24
N TRP A 249 7.47 -2.07 2.31
CA TRP A 249 6.02 -1.91 2.32
C TRP A 249 5.56 -0.45 2.36
N VAL A 250 4.68 -0.08 1.42
CA VAL A 250 4.10 1.27 1.27
C VAL A 250 5.19 2.30 0.97
N THR A 251 5.79 2.15 -0.19
CA THR A 251 6.87 2.99 -0.74
C THR A 251 6.34 4.26 -1.42
N ALA A 252 5.09 4.24 -1.90
CA ALA A 252 4.38 5.41 -2.46
C ALA A 252 3.87 6.35 -1.35
N ALA A 253 4.73 6.68 -0.39
CA ALA A 253 4.43 7.59 0.72
C ALA A 253 5.08 8.95 0.52
N GLY A 254 4.31 10.02 0.71
CA GLY A 254 4.83 11.38 0.70
C GLY A 254 5.59 11.74 1.98
N ALA A 255 6.51 12.71 1.87
CA ALA A 255 7.20 13.28 3.03
C ALA A 255 6.22 13.98 3.97
N ARG A 256 6.49 13.88 5.27
CA ARG A 256 5.64 14.43 6.34
C ARG A 256 6.45 15.40 7.22
N PRO A 257 5.88 16.57 7.56
CA PRO A 257 6.49 17.46 8.53
C PRO A 257 6.63 16.81 9.91
N GLY A 258 7.73 17.11 10.62
CA GLY A 258 7.91 16.75 12.03
C GLY A 258 8.26 15.27 12.30
N VAL A 259 8.52 14.46 11.27
CA VAL A 259 8.93 13.05 11.42
C VAL A 259 10.06 12.72 10.45
N ASP A 260 10.88 11.73 10.80
CA ASP A 260 11.91 11.17 9.91
C ASP A 260 11.23 10.32 8.82
N SER A 261 10.83 10.97 7.72
CA SER A 261 10.09 10.33 6.65
C SER A 261 10.98 9.34 5.92
N VAL A 262 10.62 8.04 5.96
CA VAL A 262 11.38 6.91 5.40
C VAL A 262 11.96 7.22 4.02
N THR A 263 11.16 7.75 3.09
CA THR A 263 11.62 8.10 1.73
C THR A 263 12.78 9.09 1.72
N LEU A 264 12.79 10.08 2.62
CA LEU A 264 13.88 11.06 2.73
C LEU A 264 15.11 10.44 3.39
N SER A 265 14.92 9.65 4.44
CA SER A 265 16.01 8.96 5.15
C SER A 265 16.70 7.94 4.23
N ASP A 266 15.93 7.26 3.38
CA ASP A 266 16.42 6.30 2.40
C ASP A 266 17.18 6.99 1.27
N ALA A 267 16.64 8.11 0.77
CA ALA A 267 17.34 8.96 -0.20
C ALA A 267 18.69 9.47 0.34
N ASP A 268 18.75 9.91 1.60
CA ASP A 268 20.00 10.33 2.25
C ASP A 268 21.01 9.17 2.35
N ALA A 269 20.55 7.97 2.72
CA ALA A 269 21.42 6.79 2.80
C ALA A 269 22.02 6.43 1.42
N VAL A 270 21.20 6.44 0.36
CA VAL A 270 21.64 6.22 -1.02
C VAL A 270 22.61 7.32 -1.45
N ALA A 271 22.30 8.59 -1.20
CA ALA A 271 23.15 9.72 -1.57
C ALA A 271 24.54 9.63 -0.92
N ARG A 272 24.61 9.34 0.39
CA ARG A 272 25.89 9.15 1.09
C ARG A 272 26.67 7.96 0.54
N ALA A 273 26.00 6.85 0.24
CA ALA A 273 26.65 5.67 -0.33
C ALA A 273 27.20 5.94 -1.73
N ALA A 274 26.43 6.63 -2.58
CA ALA A 274 26.86 7.05 -3.91
C ALA A 274 28.09 7.97 -3.85
N LEU A 275 28.11 8.95 -2.94
CA LEU A 275 29.26 9.84 -2.73
C LEU A 275 30.50 9.06 -2.26
N ARG A 276 30.36 8.15 -1.30
CA ARG A 276 31.48 7.31 -0.83
C ARG A 276 32.05 6.43 -1.94
N ALA A 277 31.20 5.86 -2.78
CA ALA A 277 31.63 5.03 -3.91
C ALA A 277 32.45 5.83 -4.93
N LEU A 278 32.18 7.13 -5.10
CA LEU A 278 32.99 8.02 -5.95
C LEU A 278 34.38 8.28 -5.34
N TYR A 279 34.45 8.59 -4.04
CA TYR A 279 35.73 8.86 -3.37
C TYR A 279 36.68 7.65 -3.41
N GLN A 280 36.17 6.45 -3.14
CA GLN A 280 36.98 5.22 -3.19
C GLN A 280 37.49 4.87 -4.60
N GLN A 281 36.84 5.39 -5.65
CA GLN A 281 37.33 5.25 -7.02
C GLN A 281 38.48 6.24 -7.26
N THR A 282 38.34 7.48 -6.80
CA THR A 282 39.38 8.52 -6.91
C THR A 282 40.66 8.12 -6.18
N GLU A 283 40.55 7.58 -4.97
CA GLU A 283 41.71 7.07 -4.21
C GLU A 283 42.40 5.92 -4.94
N ARG A 284 41.64 4.91 -5.39
CA ARG A 284 42.21 3.79 -6.18
C ARG A 284 42.83 4.23 -7.51
N GLN A 285 42.25 5.23 -8.17
CA GLN A 285 42.84 5.82 -9.39
C GLN A 285 44.09 6.66 -9.09
N THR A 286 44.18 7.28 -7.92
CA THR A 286 45.34 8.06 -7.47
C THR A 286 46.48 7.13 -7.06
N GLU A 287 46.19 6.06 -6.31
CA GLU A 287 47.15 4.99 -5.99
C GLU A 287 47.66 4.29 -7.25
N ALA A 288 46.78 3.94 -8.20
CA ALA A 288 47.19 3.34 -9.47
C ALA A 288 48.02 4.27 -10.36
N LYS A 289 47.96 5.60 -10.14
CA LYS A 289 48.78 6.61 -10.84
C LYS A 289 50.06 6.99 -10.10
N ALA A 290 50.21 6.60 -8.83
CA ALA A 290 51.47 6.79 -8.11
C ALA A 290 52.51 5.80 -8.67
N TRP A 291 53.26 6.26 -9.67
CA TRP A 291 54.39 5.49 -10.19
C TRP A 291 55.43 5.31 -9.08
N PRO A 292 56.06 4.12 -8.96
CA PRO A 292 57.10 3.92 -7.96
C PRO A 292 58.24 4.92 -8.24
N ASN A 293 58.66 5.64 -7.20
CA ASN A 293 59.91 6.39 -7.23
C ASN A 293 61.03 5.38 -7.49
N VAL A 294 61.42 5.24 -8.75
CA VAL A 294 62.65 4.55 -9.10
C VAL A 294 63.77 5.50 -8.69
N GLU A 295 64.29 5.31 -7.48
CA GLU A 295 65.62 5.82 -7.14
C GLU A 295 66.59 5.20 -8.13
N LEU A 296 67.02 6.01 -9.11
CA LEU A 296 68.12 5.67 -9.98
C LEU A 296 69.36 5.53 -9.10
N ALA A 297 69.74 4.29 -8.82
CA ALA A 297 71.06 3.98 -8.33
C ALA A 297 72.07 4.58 -9.33
N SER A 298 72.81 5.59 -8.89
CA SER A 298 73.97 6.10 -9.60
C SER A 298 74.95 4.94 -9.78
N ILE A 299 75.21 4.59 -11.03
CA ILE A 299 76.31 3.69 -11.40
C ILE A 299 77.54 4.58 -11.60
N ASP A 300 78.53 4.35 -10.73
CA ASP A 300 79.94 4.76 -10.69
C ASP A 300 80.34 6.23 -10.96
#